data_AF-A0A7L3LP21-F1
#
_entry.id   AF-A0A7L3LP21-F1
#
_cell.length_a   1.000
_cell.length_b   1.000
_cell.length_c   1.000
_cell.angle_alpha   90.00
_cell.angle_beta   90.00
_cell.angle_gamma   90.00
#
_symmetry.space_group_name_H-M   'P 1'
#
loop_
_entity.id
_entity.type
_entity.pdbx_description
1 polymer ?
#
loop_
_entity_poly.entity_id
_entity_poly.type
_entity_poly.pdbx_seq_one_letter_code
_entity_poly.pdbx_strand_id
1 'polypeptide(L)'
;ALAVPGGTNLPLKKQIDAKKKLTKAIEKRFPEAKIFSLNTEQESSVLLRHLATQKQRHLAFRDRRAHLLAYTAEFVPSQDSDLVGTLKVSGFVRGQILDVNSLVHIVGHGDFQMSQVDAPPDPLSLNPRVVKGQKRSQDMEIQDDSVNGTDEMEEDIKVLMKADPSKQESLQSEVVPDPMEGEQTWPTEEELQEAEASLKADRKVVKVPKGTSKYQAAWIVDDDDPGNQQDDDDDDEDDDMDDDDMMEEVVSQEGGSSEEEEEPEEEECETMTVSECLRDEQYDEKVQEDEEMLEKYKQERMDEMFPDEVDTPRDVPARVRFQKYRGLKSFRTSPWDPKENLPRDYARIFQFQDFSRTRKNLFRQIEKEETEGASVGWYVTLHVCNVPVSVMESFKEGKPLVLFSLLPHEQKMSVLNFLVRRHPSNSEPVRAKEELIFHCGFRRFRASPLFSQHTSGDKHKLERFMRLDAALVVTVYAPITFPPASVLLFKQQSNGMHDLIATGSLLSVDPDRIVIKRLVLSGHPFKIFAKMAVVRYMFFNREDVMWFKPVELRTKWGRRGHIKEPLGTHGHMKCQFDGQLKSQDMVLLNLYKRVFPKWTFDPHVPEPMPWVRNESTLQLQEVEME
;
A
#
# COMPACT_ATOMS: atom_id res chain seq x y z
N ALA A 1 -31.04 -0.45 -19.24
CA ALA A 1 -31.31 -0.36 -20.68
C ALA A 1 -30.00 -0.16 -21.42
N LEU A 2 -29.83 -0.76 -22.60
CA LEU A 2 -28.72 -0.44 -23.51
C LEU A 2 -29.31 0.19 -24.77
N ALA A 3 -28.57 1.11 -25.36
CA ALA A 3 -28.97 1.77 -26.60
C ALA A 3 -27.96 1.45 -27.71
N VAL A 4 -28.45 1.25 -28.93
CA VAL A 4 -27.61 1.05 -30.12
C VAL A 4 -27.83 2.22 -31.06
N PRO A 5 -26.82 3.09 -31.24
CA PRO A 5 -26.84 4.07 -32.31
C PRO A 5 -26.55 3.37 -33.63
N GLY A 6 -27.42 3.56 -34.63
CA GLY A 6 -27.23 3.02 -35.96
C GLY A 6 -27.93 1.69 -36.24
N GLY A 7 -28.23 1.49 -37.52
CA GLY A 7 -29.01 0.35 -38.02
C GLY A 7 -29.74 0.69 -39.33
N THR A 8 -30.02 1.96 -39.58
CA THR A 8 -30.67 2.47 -40.80
C THR A 8 -29.89 2.15 -42.08
N ASN A 9 -28.55 2.14 -42.02
CA ASN A 9 -27.67 1.85 -43.16
C ASN A 9 -27.59 0.36 -43.52
N LEU A 10 -28.18 -0.54 -42.72
CA LEU A 10 -28.20 -1.97 -42.99
C LEU A 10 -29.55 -2.38 -43.58
N PRO A 11 -29.60 -3.33 -44.53
CA PRO A 11 -30.86 -3.93 -44.98
C PRO A 11 -31.65 -4.56 -43.81
N LEU A 12 -32.99 -4.50 -43.86
CA LEU A 12 -33.90 -4.99 -42.81
C LEU A 12 -33.58 -6.43 -42.32
N LYS A 13 -33.25 -7.34 -43.23
CA LYS A 13 -32.83 -8.72 -42.87
C LYS A 13 -31.55 -8.74 -42.04
N LYS A 14 -30.53 -7.95 -42.43
CA LYS A 14 -29.26 -7.84 -41.72
C LYS A 14 -29.40 -7.14 -40.37
N GLN A 15 -30.34 -6.20 -40.23
CA GLN A 15 -30.63 -5.54 -38.94
C GLN A 15 -31.11 -6.54 -37.89
N ILE A 16 -32.04 -7.43 -38.26
CA ILE A 16 -32.58 -8.46 -37.36
C ILE A 16 -31.46 -9.41 -36.91
N ASP A 17 -30.61 -9.84 -37.84
CA ASP A 17 -29.51 -10.74 -37.54
C ASP A 17 -28.41 -10.06 -36.71
N ALA A 18 -28.08 -8.80 -37.00
CA ALA A 18 -27.14 -8.01 -36.22
C ALA A 18 -27.64 -7.81 -34.78
N LYS A 19 -28.93 -7.52 -34.60
CA LYS A 19 -29.54 -7.41 -33.26
C LYS A 19 -29.42 -8.72 -32.50
N LYS A 20 -29.73 -9.87 -33.13
CA LYS A 20 -29.57 -11.19 -32.50
C LYS A 20 -28.12 -11.47 -32.09
N LYS A 21 -27.15 -11.15 -32.96
CA LYS A 21 -25.72 -11.30 -32.67
C LYS A 21 -25.29 -10.41 -31.51
N LEU A 22 -25.73 -9.16 -31.50
CA LEU A 22 -25.42 -8.18 -30.46
C LEU A 22 -26.04 -8.59 -29.12
N THR A 23 -27.28 -9.08 -29.10
CA THR A 23 -27.89 -9.64 -27.88
C THR A 23 -27.06 -10.78 -27.31
N LYS A 24 -26.64 -11.75 -28.15
CA LYS A 24 -25.77 -12.86 -27.72
C LYS A 24 -24.42 -12.39 -27.18
N ALA A 25 -23.84 -11.33 -27.76
CA ALA A 25 -22.56 -10.78 -27.29
C ALA A 25 -22.72 -10.07 -25.94
N ILE A 26 -23.79 -9.29 -25.77
CA ILE A 26 -24.09 -8.52 -24.55
C ILE A 26 -24.48 -9.43 -23.39
N GLU A 27 -25.17 -10.53 -23.65
CA GLU A 27 -25.65 -11.47 -22.63
C GLU A 27 -24.52 -12.00 -21.75
N LYS A 28 -23.29 -12.10 -22.28
CA LYS A 28 -22.09 -12.47 -21.51
C LYS A 28 -21.75 -11.51 -20.37
N ARG A 29 -22.09 -10.22 -20.51
CA ARG A 29 -21.75 -9.15 -19.55
C ARG A 29 -22.97 -8.62 -18.81
N PHE A 30 -24.09 -8.47 -19.52
CA PHE A 30 -25.34 -7.93 -19.01
C PHE A 30 -26.47 -8.92 -19.29
N PRO A 31 -26.75 -9.85 -18.35
CA PRO A 31 -27.87 -10.77 -18.51
C PRO A 31 -29.19 -9.99 -18.53
N GLU A 32 -30.14 -10.45 -19.35
CA GLU A 32 -31.52 -9.91 -19.46
C GLU A 32 -31.63 -8.44 -19.89
N ALA A 33 -30.56 -7.85 -20.44
CA ALA A 33 -30.56 -6.44 -20.76
C ALA A 33 -31.38 -6.11 -22.01
N LYS A 34 -32.37 -5.21 -21.86
CA LYS A 34 -33.20 -4.71 -22.97
C LYS A 34 -32.40 -3.74 -23.84
N ILE A 35 -32.42 -3.99 -25.16
CA ILE A 35 -31.74 -3.19 -26.18
C ILE A 35 -32.75 -2.30 -26.90
N PHE A 36 -32.52 -1.00 -26.86
CA PHE A 36 -33.30 0.04 -27.55
C PHE A 36 -32.54 0.53 -28.79
N SER A 37 -33.26 0.76 -29.88
CA SER A 37 -32.73 1.42 -31.08
C SER A 37 -32.86 2.93 -30.92
N LEU A 38 -31.90 3.71 -31.43
CA LEU A 38 -31.92 5.18 -31.39
C LEU A 38 -31.99 5.79 -32.80
N ASN A 39 -32.79 5.23 -33.69
CA ASN A 39 -32.84 5.70 -35.08
C ASN A 39 -33.87 6.80 -35.30
N THR A 40 -34.94 6.82 -34.49
CA THR A 40 -36.03 7.80 -34.61
C THR A 40 -36.26 8.55 -33.31
N GLU A 41 -36.85 9.74 -33.41
CA GLU A 41 -37.27 10.53 -32.25
C GLU A 41 -38.32 9.78 -31.41
N GLN A 42 -39.22 9.03 -32.06
CA GLN A 42 -40.20 8.19 -31.37
C GLN A 42 -39.52 7.11 -30.53
N GLU A 43 -38.54 6.40 -31.07
CA GLU A 43 -37.75 5.42 -30.31
C GLU A 43 -36.97 6.08 -29.15
N SER A 44 -36.43 7.27 -29.38
CA SER A 44 -35.73 8.05 -28.35
C SER A 44 -36.68 8.45 -27.21
N SER A 45 -37.91 8.85 -27.54
CA SER A 45 -38.95 9.15 -26.55
C SER A 45 -39.35 7.92 -25.72
N VAL A 46 -39.36 6.73 -26.33
CA VAL A 46 -39.61 5.46 -25.64
C VAL A 46 -38.46 5.14 -24.68
N LEU A 47 -37.21 5.37 -25.08
CA LEU A 47 -36.06 5.23 -24.19
C LEU A 47 -36.15 6.20 -23.01
N LEU A 48 -36.44 7.48 -23.25
CA LEU A 48 -36.59 8.48 -22.20
C LEU A 48 -37.69 8.10 -21.20
N ARG A 49 -38.85 7.64 -21.70
CA ARG A 49 -39.94 7.12 -20.85
C ARG A 49 -39.49 5.92 -20.01
N HIS A 50 -38.70 5.04 -20.61
CA HIS A 50 -38.15 3.90 -19.89
C HIS A 50 -37.17 4.34 -18.81
N LEU A 51 -36.26 5.28 -19.09
CA LEU A 51 -35.30 5.81 -18.10
C LEU A 51 -36.02 6.51 -16.93
N ALA A 52 -37.07 7.27 -17.20
CA ALA A 52 -37.88 7.95 -16.19
C ALA A 52 -38.64 6.99 -15.26
N THR A 53 -39.12 5.85 -15.80
CA THR A 53 -39.91 4.86 -15.04
C THR A 53 -39.07 3.71 -14.49
N GLN A 54 -37.77 3.67 -14.80
CA GLN A 54 -36.90 2.57 -14.39
C GLN A 54 -36.73 2.53 -12.87
N LYS A 55 -36.87 1.34 -12.30
CA LYS A 55 -36.51 1.10 -10.89
C LYS A 55 -35.03 1.42 -10.68
N GLN A 56 -34.77 2.34 -9.75
CA GLN A 56 -33.41 2.77 -9.44
C GLN A 56 -32.68 1.70 -8.61
N ARG A 57 -31.41 1.49 -8.93
CA ARG A 57 -30.50 0.68 -8.10
C ARG A 57 -29.83 1.61 -7.11
N HIS A 58 -30.03 1.32 -5.83
CA HIS A 58 -29.42 2.03 -4.73
C HIS A 58 -27.96 1.61 -4.54
N LEU A 59 -27.06 2.59 -4.49
CA LEU A 59 -25.64 2.35 -4.21
C LEU A 59 -25.40 2.77 -2.75
N ALA A 60 -25.23 1.79 -1.87
CA ALA A 60 -25.12 2.02 -0.43
C ALA A 60 -24.06 3.06 -0.02
N PHE A 61 -22.94 3.15 -0.74
CA PHE A 61 -21.91 4.16 -0.47
C PHE A 61 -22.40 5.59 -0.70
N ARG A 62 -23.14 5.80 -1.80
CA ARG A 62 -23.65 7.11 -2.24
C ARG A 62 -24.90 7.51 -1.45
N ASP A 63 -25.77 6.55 -1.14
CA ASP A 63 -27.03 6.84 -0.47
C ASP A 63 -26.85 7.21 1.01
N ARG A 64 -25.66 6.94 1.59
CA ARG A 64 -25.32 7.28 2.99
C ARG A 64 -24.53 8.59 3.14
N ARG A 65 -24.19 9.25 2.03
CA ARG A 65 -23.40 10.49 2.04
C ARG A 65 -24.10 11.54 1.19
N ALA A 66 -24.05 12.79 1.63
CA ALA A 66 -24.47 13.90 0.78
C ALA A 66 -23.42 14.12 -0.31
N HIS A 67 -23.85 14.30 -1.55
CA HIS A 67 -22.98 14.59 -2.67
C HIS A 67 -23.64 15.58 -3.64
N LEU A 68 -22.82 16.32 -4.36
CA LEU A 68 -23.22 17.37 -5.28
C LEU A 68 -22.39 17.26 -6.55
N LEU A 69 -23.06 17.41 -7.69
CA LEU A 69 -22.43 17.58 -8.99
C LEU A 69 -22.46 19.08 -9.31
N ALA A 70 -21.30 19.66 -9.62
CA ALA A 70 -21.20 21.06 -9.99
C ALA A 70 -21.88 21.32 -11.35
N TYR A 71 -22.77 22.29 -11.39
CA TYR A 71 -23.35 22.83 -12.64
C TYR A 71 -22.63 24.11 -13.04
N THR A 72 -22.40 24.99 -12.06
CA THR A 72 -21.59 26.20 -12.22
C THR A 72 -20.58 26.25 -11.09
N ALA A 73 -19.40 26.80 -11.37
CA ALA A 73 -18.36 27.03 -10.39
C ALA A 73 -17.75 28.41 -10.63
N GLU A 74 -17.56 29.15 -9.55
CA GLU A 74 -16.92 30.46 -9.55
C GLU A 74 -15.81 30.46 -8.50
N PHE A 75 -14.66 31.05 -8.83
CA PHE A 75 -13.51 31.11 -7.95
C PHE A 75 -13.27 32.56 -7.52
N VAL A 76 -13.22 32.78 -6.20
CA VAL A 76 -12.89 34.08 -5.61
C VAL A 76 -11.51 33.94 -4.94
N PRO A 77 -10.46 34.61 -5.45
CA PRO A 77 -9.13 34.52 -4.85
C PRO A 77 -9.12 35.10 -3.43
N SER A 78 -8.27 34.54 -2.57
CA SER A 78 -8.05 35.09 -1.22
C SER A 78 -7.22 36.37 -1.28
N GLN A 79 -7.30 37.20 -0.24
CA GLN A 79 -6.52 38.45 -0.17
C GLN A 79 -5.01 38.20 -0.03
N ASP A 80 -4.62 37.03 0.49
CA ASP A 80 -3.24 36.70 0.82
C ASP A 80 -2.49 35.97 -0.30
N SER A 81 -3.21 35.28 -1.21
CA SER A 81 -2.60 34.59 -2.35
C SER A 81 -3.57 34.42 -3.52
N ASP A 82 -3.08 34.65 -4.74
CA ASP A 82 -3.88 34.46 -5.96
C ASP A 82 -4.11 32.99 -6.31
N LEU A 83 -3.26 32.09 -5.78
CA LEU A 83 -3.28 30.65 -6.08
C LEU A 83 -4.26 29.84 -5.23
N VAL A 84 -4.74 30.39 -4.11
CA VAL A 84 -5.67 29.74 -3.19
C VAL A 84 -6.81 30.71 -2.89
N GLY A 85 -8.04 30.19 -2.87
CA GLY A 85 -9.22 31.04 -2.69
C GLY A 85 -10.45 30.27 -2.24
N THR A 86 -11.59 30.96 -2.29
CA THR A 86 -12.90 30.41 -2.01
C THR A 86 -13.57 29.96 -3.31
N LEU A 87 -13.89 28.68 -3.40
CA LEU A 87 -14.61 28.11 -4.53
C LEU A 87 -16.11 28.12 -4.22
N LYS A 88 -16.89 28.83 -5.03
CA LYS A 88 -18.36 28.79 -5.03
C LYS A 88 -18.82 27.74 -6.03
N VAL A 89 -19.45 26.66 -5.56
CA VAL A 89 -19.95 25.59 -6.42
C VAL A 89 -21.46 25.48 -6.32
N SER A 90 -22.16 25.68 -7.43
CA SER A 90 -23.62 25.56 -7.47
C SER A 90 -24.07 24.25 -8.08
N GLY A 91 -25.02 23.57 -7.43
CA GLY A 91 -25.57 22.31 -7.90
C GLY A 91 -26.67 21.76 -7.01
N PHE A 92 -27.18 20.58 -7.37
CA PHE A 92 -28.25 19.93 -6.61
C PHE A 92 -27.70 18.97 -5.56
N VAL A 93 -28.19 19.08 -4.33
CA VAL A 93 -27.87 18.14 -3.24
C VAL A 93 -28.51 16.78 -3.53
N ARG A 94 -27.73 15.71 -3.44
CA ARG A 94 -28.17 14.32 -3.65
C ARG A 94 -27.67 13.41 -2.52
N GLY A 95 -28.38 12.31 -2.28
CA GLY A 95 -28.03 11.34 -1.24
C GLY A 95 -28.68 11.67 0.09
N GLN A 96 -27.93 12.28 1.00
CA GLN A 96 -28.40 12.71 2.34
C GLN A 96 -28.46 14.24 2.46
N ILE A 97 -28.96 14.71 3.61
CA ILE A 97 -28.95 16.11 3.99
C ILE A 97 -27.50 16.59 4.14
N LEU A 98 -27.20 17.79 3.63
CA LEU A 98 -25.88 18.39 3.70
C LEU A 98 -25.77 19.32 4.91
N ASP A 99 -24.77 19.08 5.75
CA ASP A 99 -24.38 19.92 6.89
C ASP A 99 -23.12 20.73 6.56
N VAL A 100 -23.11 22.03 6.93
CA VAL A 100 -22.01 22.97 6.67
C VAL A 100 -20.79 22.67 7.57
N ASN A 101 -21.01 22.08 8.74
CA ASN A 101 -19.92 21.79 9.69
C ASN A 101 -19.10 20.56 9.31
N SER A 102 -19.68 19.68 8.48
CA SER A 102 -18.97 18.53 7.91
C SER A 102 -17.92 18.96 6.90
N LEU A 103 -16.84 18.18 6.77
CA LEU A 103 -15.85 18.40 5.73
C LEU A 103 -16.40 17.99 4.36
N VAL A 104 -15.88 18.61 3.30
CA VAL A 104 -16.19 18.24 1.93
C VAL A 104 -14.95 17.76 1.22
N HIS A 105 -15.06 16.61 0.56
CA HIS A 105 -14.04 16.11 -0.34
C HIS A 105 -14.37 16.48 -1.78
N ILE A 106 -13.42 17.11 -2.45
CA ILE A 106 -13.42 17.33 -3.89
C ILE A 106 -12.67 16.16 -4.54
N VAL A 107 -13.38 15.38 -5.35
CA VAL A 107 -12.81 14.17 -5.96
C VAL A 107 -11.58 14.53 -6.82
N GLY A 108 -10.42 13.99 -6.43
CA GLY A 108 -9.14 14.22 -7.13
C GLY A 108 -8.31 15.39 -6.59
N HIS A 109 -8.84 16.21 -5.69
CA HIS A 109 -8.15 17.38 -5.14
C HIS A 109 -7.98 17.38 -3.62
N GLY A 110 -8.79 16.60 -2.88
CA GLY A 110 -8.61 16.40 -1.44
C GLY A 110 -9.77 16.88 -0.57
N ASP A 111 -9.50 17.03 0.72
CA ASP A 111 -10.46 17.37 1.77
C ASP A 111 -10.38 18.86 2.11
N PHE A 112 -11.51 19.55 2.16
CA PHE A 112 -11.60 20.98 2.40
C PHE A 112 -12.75 21.31 3.38
N GLN A 113 -12.69 22.50 3.98
CA GLN A 113 -13.74 23.03 4.85
C GLN A 113 -14.71 23.92 4.08
N MET A 114 -15.99 23.87 4.45
CA MET A 114 -17.01 24.80 3.97
C MET A 114 -17.12 26.02 4.89
N SER A 115 -17.43 27.18 4.34
CA SER A 115 -17.76 28.40 5.11
C SER A 115 -19.25 28.66 5.18
N GLN A 116 -19.95 28.49 4.04
CA GLN A 116 -21.32 28.93 3.88
C GLN A 116 -22.03 28.10 2.81
N VAL A 117 -23.35 27.93 2.98
CA VAL A 117 -24.23 27.33 1.99
C VAL A 117 -25.40 28.27 1.73
N ASP A 118 -25.57 28.62 0.46
CA ASP A 118 -26.63 29.50 -0.02
C ASP A 118 -27.62 28.72 -0.87
N ALA A 119 -28.88 29.17 -0.91
CA ALA A 119 -29.91 28.63 -1.79
C ALA A 119 -30.33 29.68 -2.82
N PRO A 120 -29.61 29.80 -3.94
CA PRO A 120 -30.09 30.59 -5.06
C PRO A 120 -31.34 29.96 -5.71
N PRO A 121 -32.11 30.73 -6.49
CA PRO A 121 -33.22 30.19 -7.26
C PRO A 121 -32.75 29.11 -8.25
N ASP A 122 -33.56 28.06 -8.42
CA ASP A 122 -33.27 26.97 -9.35
C ASP A 122 -33.31 27.46 -10.81
N PRO A 123 -32.20 27.36 -11.56
CA PRO A 123 -32.14 27.83 -12.95
C PRO A 123 -33.02 27.01 -13.92
N LEU A 124 -33.34 25.76 -13.57
CA LEU A 124 -34.04 24.81 -14.45
C LEU A 124 -35.24 24.16 -13.76
N SER A 125 -36.10 24.98 -13.15
CA SER A 125 -37.30 24.48 -12.48
C SER A 125 -38.26 23.77 -13.46
N LEU A 126 -38.70 22.55 -13.10
CA LEU A 126 -39.57 21.71 -13.94
C LEU A 126 -40.91 22.41 -14.28
N ASN A 127 -41.43 23.17 -13.32
CA ASN A 127 -42.61 23.99 -13.48
C ASN A 127 -42.20 25.43 -13.16
N PRO A 128 -41.88 26.27 -14.16
CA PRO A 128 -41.56 27.67 -13.91
C PRO A 128 -42.79 28.31 -13.27
N ARG A 129 -42.69 28.54 -11.96
CA ARG A 129 -43.70 29.34 -11.27
C ARG A 129 -43.52 30.75 -11.80
N VAL A 130 -44.43 31.18 -12.67
CA VAL A 130 -44.63 32.60 -12.93
C VAL A 130 -44.93 33.21 -11.57
N VAL A 131 -43.93 33.85 -10.96
CA VAL A 131 -44.13 34.68 -9.78
C VAL A 131 -45.00 35.84 -10.26
N LYS A 132 -46.32 35.66 -10.24
CA LYS A 132 -47.24 36.79 -10.28
C LYS A 132 -46.90 37.58 -9.04
N GLY A 133 -46.24 38.72 -9.25
CA GLY A 133 -45.85 39.64 -8.19
C GLY A 133 -46.96 39.73 -7.16
N GLN A 134 -46.60 39.56 -5.90
CA GLN A 134 -47.52 39.77 -4.79
C GLN A 134 -48.22 41.10 -5.02
N LYS A 135 -49.52 41.06 -5.34
CA LYS A 135 -50.37 42.24 -5.20
C LYS A 135 -50.33 42.55 -3.71
N ARG A 136 -49.53 43.56 -3.36
CA ARG A 136 -49.64 44.29 -2.09
C ARG A 136 -51.12 44.62 -1.89
N SER A 137 -51.69 44.08 -0.82
CA SER A 137 -52.96 44.52 -0.27
C SER A 137 -52.88 46.02 -0.01
N GLN A 138 -53.78 46.78 -0.64
CA GLN A 138 -54.08 48.17 -0.29
C GLN A 138 -54.54 48.23 1.17
N ASP A 139 -53.80 48.97 2.01
CA ASP A 139 -54.33 50.13 2.75
C ASP A 139 -53.28 50.65 3.75
N MET A 140 -52.72 51.83 3.45
CA MET A 140 -52.51 52.99 4.33
C MET A 140 -51.38 53.87 3.77
N GLU A 141 -51.77 55.07 3.35
CA GLU A 141 -50.91 56.20 2.99
C GLU A 141 -50.11 56.67 4.22
N ILE A 142 -48.79 56.90 4.08
CA ILE A 142 -48.08 58.10 4.56
C ILE A 142 -46.88 58.38 3.62
N GLN A 143 -46.71 59.67 3.36
CA GLN A 143 -45.85 60.46 2.47
C GLN A 143 -44.31 60.33 2.59
N ASP A 144 -43.67 60.45 1.41
CA ASP A 144 -42.48 61.25 1.04
C ASP A 144 -41.07 60.94 1.61
N ASP A 145 -40.14 60.48 0.75
CA ASP A 145 -39.26 61.33 -0.11
C ASP A 145 -37.78 60.82 -0.23
N SER A 146 -37.19 61.07 -1.40
CA SER A 146 -35.75 60.96 -1.79
C SER A 146 -35.09 59.63 -2.25
N VAL A 147 -35.11 59.47 -3.58
CA VAL A 147 -33.96 59.30 -4.52
C VAL A 147 -32.66 58.61 -4.02
N ASN A 148 -32.47 57.36 -4.45
CA ASN A 148 -31.28 56.94 -5.21
C ASN A 148 -31.55 55.58 -5.88
N GLY A 149 -31.68 55.59 -7.20
CA GLY A 149 -31.78 54.40 -8.02
C GLY A 149 -30.39 53.86 -8.37
N THR A 150 -30.15 52.60 -8.06
CA THR A 150 -29.31 51.61 -8.76
C THR A 150 -29.24 50.37 -7.87
N ASP A 151 -30.29 49.55 -7.87
CA ASP A 151 -30.27 48.17 -7.37
C ASP A 151 -31.49 47.45 -7.98
N GLU A 152 -31.41 47.17 -9.28
CA GLU A 152 -32.32 46.25 -9.95
C GLU A 152 -31.51 45.02 -10.37
N MET A 153 -31.88 43.86 -9.79
CA MET A 153 -31.49 42.47 -10.14
C MET A 153 -30.37 41.78 -9.35
N GLU A 154 -30.39 41.83 -8.02
CA GLU A 154 -29.95 40.66 -7.23
C GLU A 154 -31.21 39.96 -6.70
N GLU A 155 -31.69 38.93 -7.41
CA GLU A 155 -32.74 38.05 -6.89
C GLU A 155 -32.25 37.47 -5.55
N ASP A 156 -32.95 37.78 -4.45
CA ASP A 156 -32.59 37.47 -3.06
C ASP A 156 -31.87 36.10 -2.88
N ILE A 157 -30.54 36.10 -2.86
CA ILE A 157 -29.75 34.90 -2.55
C ILE A 157 -29.94 34.61 -1.05
N LYS A 158 -30.79 33.63 -0.74
CA LYS A 158 -31.07 33.26 0.65
C LYS A 158 -29.92 32.45 1.22
N VAL A 159 -29.17 33.05 2.15
CA VAL A 159 -28.19 32.32 2.97
C VAL A 159 -28.92 31.29 3.83
N LEU A 160 -28.61 30.00 3.63
CA LEU A 160 -29.23 28.94 4.43
C LEU A 160 -28.49 28.77 5.75
N MET A 161 -27.16 28.64 5.68
CA MET A 161 -26.34 28.23 6.80
C MET A 161 -24.91 28.76 6.68
N LYS A 162 -24.30 29.06 7.83
CA LYS A 162 -22.88 29.40 7.97
C LYS A 162 -22.21 28.41 8.93
N ALA A 163 -20.93 28.15 8.71
CA ALA A 163 -20.16 27.22 9.53
C ALA A 163 -20.00 27.77 10.96
N ASP A 164 -20.28 26.94 11.96
CA ASP A 164 -20.00 27.24 13.37
C ASP A 164 -18.57 26.79 13.71
N PRO A 165 -17.63 27.69 14.05
CA PRO A 165 -16.23 27.32 14.28
C PRO A 165 -16.02 26.36 15.47
N SER A 166 -16.97 26.28 16.39
CA SER A 166 -16.90 25.37 17.56
C SER A 166 -17.34 23.94 17.26
N LYS A 167 -18.20 23.74 16.25
CA LYS A 167 -18.70 22.41 15.84
C LYS A 167 -18.01 21.90 14.59
N GLN A 168 -17.39 22.80 13.83
CA GLN A 168 -16.74 22.48 12.57
C GLN A 168 -15.60 21.47 12.78
N GLU A 169 -15.59 20.44 11.95
CA GLU A 169 -14.55 19.43 12.01
C GLU A 169 -13.18 19.99 11.57
N SER A 170 -12.13 19.63 12.29
CA SER A 170 -10.75 20.04 11.99
C SER A 170 -10.21 19.33 10.75
N LEU A 171 -9.44 20.03 9.91
CA LEU A 171 -8.69 19.44 8.79
C LEU A 171 -7.49 18.57 9.20
N GLN A 172 -7.22 18.41 10.50
CA GLN A 172 -6.12 17.58 10.98
C GLN A 172 -6.36 16.10 10.65
N SER A 173 -5.58 15.57 9.71
CA SER A 173 -5.64 14.18 9.24
C SER A 173 -4.74 13.23 10.05
N GLU A 174 -3.68 13.76 10.67
CA GLU A 174 -2.66 13.00 11.39
C GLU A 174 -2.56 13.41 12.86
N VAL A 175 -2.28 12.43 13.72
CA VAL A 175 -1.88 12.69 15.11
C VAL A 175 -0.44 13.20 15.09
N VAL A 176 -0.18 14.34 15.73
CA VAL A 176 1.18 14.79 16.01
C VAL A 176 1.70 13.92 17.15
N PRO A 177 2.65 13.00 16.92
CA PRO A 177 3.16 12.14 17.98
C PRO A 177 3.93 12.98 18.99
N ASP A 178 3.67 12.78 20.28
CA ASP A 178 4.49 13.38 21.32
C ASP A 178 5.88 12.69 21.33
N PRO A 179 6.99 13.42 21.13
CA PRO A 179 8.33 12.85 21.17
C PRO A 179 8.66 12.14 22.49
N MET A 180 8.02 12.53 23.60
CA MET A 180 8.31 12.03 24.94
C MET A 180 7.45 10.81 25.35
N GLU A 181 6.39 10.48 24.61
CA GLU A 181 5.49 9.33 24.92
C GLU A 181 6.11 7.94 24.67
N GLY A 182 7.30 7.89 24.06
CA GLY A 182 8.03 6.66 23.75
C GLY A 182 9.34 6.48 24.52
N GLU A 183 9.69 7.41 25.42
CA GLU A 183 10.87 7.26 26.27
C GLU A 183 10.57 6.23 27.37
N GLN A 184 10.98 5.01 27.09
CA GLN A 184 11.20 4.00 28.10
C GLN A 184 12.13 4.62 29.15
N THR A 185 11.64 4.78 30.38
CA THR A 185 12.40 5.26 31.53
C THR A 185 13.80 4.66 31.50
N TRP A 186 14.82 5.52 31.55
CA TRP A 186 16.22 5.11 31.67
C TRP A 186 16.31 3.97 32.69
N PRO A 187 16.94 2.81 32.35
CA PRO A 187 17.20 1.77 33.32
C PRO A 187 17.81 2.39 34.57
N THR A 188 17.29 2.01 35.74
CA THR A 188 17.80 2.54 37.00
C THR A 188 19.28 2.20 37.15
N GLU A 189 20.04 3.06 37.84
CA GLU A 189 21.48 2.89 38.08
C GLU A 189 21.82 1.49 38.62
N GLU A 190 20.91 0.87 39.37
CA GLU A 190 21.04 -0.51 39.87
C GLU A 190 21.03 -1.58 38.76
N GLU A 191 20.17 -1.45 37.74
CA GLU A 191 20.11 -2.40 36.63
C GLU A 191 21.34 -2.27 35.70
N LEU A 192 21.89 -1.06 35.59
CA LEU A 192 23.12 -0.78 34.86
C LEU A 192 24.34 -1.39 35.57
N GLN A 193 24.36 -1.32 36.91
CA GLN A 193 25.39 -1.96 37.73
C GLN A 193 25.30 -3.49 37.70
N GLU A 194 24.10 -4.09 37.67
CA GLU A 194 23.93 -5.54 37.49
C GLU A 194 24.37 -6.01 36.09
N ALA A 195 24.06 -5.24 35.04
CA ALA A 195 24.53 -5.53 33.68
C ALA A 195 26.05 -5.40 33.57
N GLU A 196 26.66 -4.38 34.18
CA GLU A 196 28.13 -4.27 34.27
C GLU A 196 28.75 -5.40 35.08
N ALA A 197 28.15 -5.79 36.20
CA ALA A 197 28.66 -6.86 37.05
C ALA A 197 28.60 -8.22 36.34
N SER A 198 27.53 -8.50 35.59
CA SER A 198 27.41 -9.71 34.77
C SER A 198 28.40 -9.73 33.59
N LEU A 199 28.61 -8.59 32.92
CA LEU A 199 29.61 -8.46 31.86
C LEU A 199 31.06 -8.54 32.40
N LYS A 200 31.31 -8.08 33.63
CA LYS A 200 32.61 -8.21 34.32
C LYS A 200 32.84 -9.66 34.77
N ALA A 201 31.81 -10.38 35.20
CA ALA A 201 31.90 -11.80 35.54
C ALA A 201 32.27 -12.69 34.33
N ASP A 202 31.83 -12.33 33.12
CA ASP A 202 32.15 -13.05 31.87
C ASP A 202 33.50 -12.65 31.25
N ARG A 203 34.14 -11.57 31.71
CA ARG A 203 35.46 -11.11 31.23
C ARG A 203 36.59 -11.67 32.08
N LYS A 204 36.91 -12.97 31.92
CA LYS A 204 38.22 -13.48 32.31
C LYS A 204 39.26 -13.14 31.23
N VAL A 205 40.17 -12.21 31.55
CA VAL A 205 41.32 -11.89 30.70
C VAL A 205 42.45 -12.86 31.05
N VAL A 206 42.59 -13.93 30.28
CA VAL A 206 43.71 -14.88 30.43
C VAL A 206 44.95 -14.26 29.77
N LYS A 207 46.03 -14.06 30.53
CA LYS A 207 47.33 -13.63 29.99
C LYS A 207 47.94 -14.82 29.22
N VAL A 208 47.83 -14.79 27.90
CA VAL A 208 48.39 -15.83 27.04
C VAL A 208 49.70 -15.36 26.37
N PRO A 209 50.73 -16.22 26.24
CA PRO A 209 51.97 -15.88 25.56
C PRO A 209 51.73 -15.36 24.13
N LYS A 210 52.54 -14.39 23.68
CA LYS A 210 52.46 -13.84 22.31
C LYS A 210 52.63 -14.98 21.29
N GLY A 211 51.62 -15.21 20.46
CA GLY A 211 51.62 -16.24 19.41
C GLY A 211 50.79 -17.50 19.68
N THR A 212 50.15 -17.64 20.86
CA THR A 212 49.28 -18.80 21.12
C THR A 212 47.92 -18.69 20.43
N SER A 213 47.49 -19.78 19.76
CA SER A 213 46.15 -19.88 19.16
C SER A 213 45.07 -19.94 20.23
N LYS A 214 43.84 -19.47 19.92
CA LYS A 214 42.67 -19.56 20.81
C LYS A 214 42.41 -20.98 21.34
N TYR A 215 42.75 -22.01 20.56
CA TYR A 215 42.64 -23.39 21.02
C TYR A 215 43.67 -23.71 22.11
N GLN A 216 44.93 -23.30 21.96
CA GLN A 216 45.99 -23.50 22.95
C GLN A 216 45.72 -22.71 24.23
N ALA A 217 45.20 -21.49 24.09
CA ALA A 217 44.80 -20.63 25.20
C ALA A 217 43.76 -21.27 26.13
N ALA A 218 42.82 -22.07 25.60
CA ALA A 218 41.78 -22.71 26.39
C ALA A 218 42.26 -23.90 27.24
N TRP A 219 43.47 -24.42 27.00
CA TRP A 219 44.09 -25.48 27.81
C TRP A 219 45.01 -24.95 28.90
N ILE A 220 45.30 -23.64 28.89
CA ILE A 220 46.01 -22.99 29.98
C ILE A 220 44.99 -22.89 31.12
N VAL A 221 45.06 -23.85 32.05
CA VAL A 221 44.21 -23.91 33.24
C VAL A 221 44.63 -22.75 34.16
N ASP A 222 43.68 -21.89 34.53
CA ASP A 222 43.84 -21.01 35.69
C ASP A 222 43.89 -21.93 36.93
N ASP A 223 45.09 -22.27 37.41
CA ASP A 223 45.26 -22.79 38.78
C ASP A 223 45.12 -21.60 39.75
N ASP A 224 43.88 -21.19 40.01
CA ASP A 224 43.55 -20.29 41.12
C ASP A 224 42.45 -20.92 41.99
N ASP A 225 42.91 -21.78 42.89
CA ASP A 225 42.28 -22.02 44.20
C ASP A 225 42.48 -20.75 45.06
N PRO A 226 41.45 -20.14 45.67
CA PRO A 226 41.61 -18.90 46.42
C PRO A 226 42.21 -19.21 47.78
N GLY A 227 43.53 -19.34 47.83
CA GLY A 227 44.20 -19.83 49.03
C GLY A 227 45.72 -19.71 49.01
N ASN A 228 46.28 -18.59 48.55
CA ASN A 228 47.58 -18.18 49.07
C ASN A 228 47.79 -16.67 49.00
N GLN A 229 47.78 -16.05 50.17
CA GLN A 229 48.44 -14.77 50.40
C GLN A 229 49.95 -15.02 50.37
N GLN A 230 50.65 -14.31 49.48
CA GLN A 230 52.02 -13.93 49.78
C GLN A 230 52.27 -12.59 49.10
N ASP A 231 52.35 -11.57 49.96
CA ASP A 231 53.03 -10.32 49.67
C ASP A 231 54.45 -10.63 49.22
N ASP A 232 54.93 -9.90 48.20
CA ASP A 232 56.30 -9.40 48.18
C ASP A 232 56.26 -8.10 47.36
N ASP A 233 56.41 -7.00 48.11
CA ASP A 233 56.89 -5.72 47.58
C ASP A 233 58.32 -5.94 47.07
N ASP A 234 58.65 -5.41 45.91
CA ASP A 234 59.97 -4.82 45.67
C ASP A 234 59.82 -3.67 44.69
N ASP A 235 60.32 -2.53 45.17
CA ASP A 235 60.43 -1.23 44.54
C ASP A 235 61.49 -1.24 43.41
N ASP A 236 61.49 -0.12 42.70
CA ASP A 236 62.62 0.53 42.03
C ASP A 236 62.79 0.40 40.50
N GLU A 237 62.54 1.57 39.90
CA GLU A 237 63.45 2.36 39.05
C GLU A 237 63.38 2.19 37.52
N ASP A 238 63.15 3.36 36.91
CA ASP A 238 63.38 3.69 35.52
C ASP A 238 64.84 3.43 35.11
N ASP A 239 65.06 2.96 33.89
CA ASP A 239 66.24 3.35 33.11
C ASP A 239 65.92 3.28 31.61
N ASP A 240 66.01 4.43 30.96
CA ASP A 240 66.12 4.58 29.51
C ASP A 240 67.53 4.12 29.08
N MET A 241 67.64 3.32 28.01
CA MET A 241 68.80 3.38 27.11
C MET A 241 68.42 2.98 25.68
N ASP A 242 68.75 3.90 24.79
CA ASP A 242 68.80 3.80 23.33
C ASP A 242 69.90 2.86 22.82
N ASP A 243 69.76 2.57 21.53
CA ASP A 243 70.79 2.39 20.50
C ASP A 243 71.39 0.99 20.18
N ASP A 244 71.02 0.59 18.96
CA ASP A 244 71.87 0.32 17.80
C ASP A 244 72.45 -1.07 17.50
N ASP A 245 72.42 -1.30 16.18
CA ASP A 245 73.38 -2.04 15.35
C ASP A 245 73.41 -3.58 15.32
N MET A 246 72.95 -4.17 14.20
CA MET A 246 73.85 -4.65 13.13
C MET A 246 73.14 -5.49 12.05
N MET A 247 73.61 -5.27 10.81
CA MET A 247 73.21 -5.86 9.53
C MET A 247 73.41 -7.38 9.42
N GLU A 248 72.67 -8.03 8.51
CA GLU A 248 73.28 -8.54 7.27
C GLU A 248 72.21 -8.97 6.24
N GLU A 249 72.30 -8.38 5.04
CA GLU A 249 71.74 -8.93 3.82
C GLU A 249 72.49 -10.21 3.40
N VAL A 250 71.77 -11.16 2.79
CA VAL A 250 72.28 -11.82 1.58
C VAL A 250 71.11 -12.22 0.67
N VAL A 251 71.36 -11.95 -0.60
CA VAL A 251 70.47 -11.87 -1.75
C VAL A 251 70.52 -13.17 -2.57
N SER A 252 69.53 -13.33 -3.47
CA SER A 252 69.58 -14.06 -4.77
C SER A 252 69.54 -15.60 -4.73
N GLN A 253 68.90 -16.34 -5.66
CA GLN A 253 68.26 -16.07 -6.96
C GLN A 253 67.47 -17.35 -7.36
N GLU A 254 66.22 -17.26 -7.84
CA GLU A 254 65.75 -17.28 -9.25
C GLU A 254 65.51 -18.65 -9.93
N GLY A 255 64.48 -18.63 -10.80
CA GLY A 255 64.13 -19.61 -11.82
C GLY A 255 62.65 -20.01 -11.72
N GLY A 256 61.68 -19.59 -12.53
CA GLY A 256 61.67 -18.99 -13.87
C GLY A 256 60.80 -19.87 -14.80
N SER A 257 59.70 -19.33 -15.36
CA SER A 257 59.03 -19.73 -16.64
C SER A 257 57.71 -18.92 -16.80
N SER A 258 57.68 -17.87 -17.64
CA SER A 258 57.05 -17.77 -19.00
C SER A 258 55.52 -17.87 -19.01
N GLU A 259 54.78 -16.76 -19.13
CA GLU A 259 54.28 -16.11 -20.38
C GLU A 259 53.19 -16.91 -21.09
N GLU A 260 51.99 -16.31 -21.20
CA GLU A 260 51.15 -16.26 -22.41
C GLU A 260 49.97 -15.30 -22.13
N GLU A 261 49.99 -14.14 -22.82
CA GLU A 261 48.85 -13.22 -22.97
C GLU A 261 48.11 -13.61 -24.25
N GLU A 262 46.79 -13.85 -24.16
CA GLU A 262 45.92 -14.01 -25.33
C GLU A 262 45.11 -12.72 -25.52
N GLU A 263 45.31 -12.03 -26.65
CA GLU A 263 44.36 -11.06 -27.19
C GLU A 263 43.17 -11.81 -27.83
N PRO A 264 41.94 -11.28 -27.75
CA PRO A 264 40.86 -11.79 -28.59
C PRO A 264 40.91 -11.13 -29.97
N GLU A 265 40.92 -11.96 -31.01
CA GLU A 265 40.62 -11.56 -32.39
C GLU A 265 39.17 -11.06 -32.49
N GLU A 266 38.98 -9.83 -32.96
CA GLU A 266 37.66 -9.29 -33.31
C GLU A 266 37.17 -9.95 -34.61
N GLU A 267 36.22 -10.89 -34.51
CA GLU A 267 35.47 -11.37 -35.68
C GLU A 267 34.55 -10.25 -36.21
N GLU A 268 34.74 -9.87 -37.47
CA GLU A 268 33.89 -8.96 -38.23
C GLU A 268 32.43 -9.46 -38.26
N CYS A 269 31.57 -8.89 -37.41
CA CYS A 269 30.13 -9.02 -37.58
C CYS A 269 29.68 -8.13 -38.76
N GLU A 270 29.23 -8.76 -39.85
CA GLU A 270 28.53 -8.08 -40.95
C GLU A 270 27.32 -7.31 -40.41
N THR A 271 27.47 -5.99 -40.27
CA THR A 271 26.37 -5.08 -39.96
C THR A 271 25.36 -5.07 -41.11
N MET A 272 24.28 -5.82 -40.97
CA MET A 272 23.04 -5.53 -41.70
C MET A 272 22.52 -4.17 -41.23
N THR A 273 22.65 -3.18 -42.11
CA THR A 273 22.15 -1.81 -41.92
C THR A 273 20.63 -1.82 -41.73
N VAL A 274 20.17 -1.75 -40.49
CA VAL A 274 18.78 -1.38 -40.17
C VAL A 274 18.74 0.14 -40.08
N SER A 275 18.36 0.75 -41.20
CA SER A 275 18.13 2.19 -41.30
C SER A 275 16.76 2.53 -40.71
N GLU A 276 16.72 3.20 -39.55
CA GLU A 276 16.01 4.46 -39.31
C GLU A 276 16.02 4.83 -37.81
N CYS A 277 16.54 6.02 -37.53
CA CYS A 277 16.74 6.66 -36.23
C CYS A 277 15.55 6.55 -35.26
N LEU A 278 15.61 5.59 -34.34
CA LEU A 278 15.02 5.74 -33.01
C LEU A 278 16.14 6.31 -32.12
N ARG A 279 15.85 7.33 -31.32
CA ARG A 279 16.83 7.90 -30.38
C ARG A 279 17.37 6.79 -29.50
N ASP A 280 18.67 6.51 -29.55
CA ASP A 280 19.34 5.41 -28.82
C ASP A 280 18.97 5.40 -27.32
N GLU A 281 18.88 6.58 -26.70
CA GLU A 281 18.46 6.75 -25.29
C GLU A 281 17.06 6.18 -24.98
N GLN A 282 16.10 6.30 -25.90
CA GLN A 282 14.73 5.76 -25.72
C GLN A 282 14.64 4.26 -26.00
N TYR A 283 15.64 3.68 -26.68
CA TYR A 283 15.74 2.25 -26.90
C TYR A 283 16.34 1.57 -25.66
N ASP A 284 17.42 2.13 -25.13
CA ASP A 284 18.09 1.62 -23.93
C ASP A 284 17.17 1.63 -22.70
N GLU A 285 16.39 2.71 -22.49
CA GLU A 285 15.37 2.76 -21.43
C GLU A 285 14.33 1.64 -21.57
N LYS A 286 13.85 1.36 -22.79
CA LYS A 286 12.87 0.29 -23.04
C LYS A 286 13.46 -1.10 -22.84
N VAL A 287 14.72 -1.31 -23.25
CA VAL A 287 15.40 -2.59 -23.04
C VAL A 287 15.59 -2.85 -21.54
N GLN A 288 15.98 -1.84 -20.76
CA GLN A 288 16.07 -1.95 -19.30
C GLN A 288 14.70 -2.24 -18.66
N GLU A 289 13.64 -1.55 -19.07
CA GLU A 289 12.27 -1.83 -18.60
C GLU A 289 11.85 -3.28 -18.91
N ASP A 290 12.16 -3.78 -20.10
CA ASP A 290 11.85 -5.15 -20.53
C ASP A 290 12.65 -6.19 -19.73
N GLU A 291 13.93 -5.93 -19.45
CA GLU A 291 14.77 -6.78 -18.60
C GLU A 291 14.23 -6.86 -17.18
N GLU A 292 13.89 -5.72 -16.56
CA GLU A 292 13.28 -5.68 -15.22
C GLU A 292 11.95 -6.43 -15.17
N MET A 293 11.13 -6.30 -16.22
CA MET A 293 9.87 -7.02 -16.34
C MET A 293 10.11 -8.54 -16.46
N LEU A 294 11.10 -8.96 -17.25
CA LEU A 294 11.45 -10.36 -17.42
C LEU A 294 11.97 -10.96 -16.10
N GLU A 295 12.74 -10.21 -15.32
CA GLU A 295 13.15 -10.59 -13.97
C GLU A 295 11.94 -10.75 -13.03
N LYS A 296 10.96 -9.85 -13.12
CA LYS A 296 9.72 -9.98 -12.33
C LYS A 296 8.97 -11.26 -12.68
N TYR A 297 8.87 -11.61 -13.96
CA TYR A 297 8.28 -12.89 -14.40
C TYR A 297 9.05 -14.10 -13.86
N LYS A 298 10.39 -14.08 -13.95
CA LYS A 298 11.24 -15.13 -13.37
C LYS A 298 10.99 -15.27 -11.86
N GLN A 299 10.90 -14.15 -11.15
CA GLN A 299 10.66 -14.16 -9.70
C GLN A 299 9.26 -14.63 -9.30
N GLU A 300 8.22 -14.29 -10.06
CA GLU A 300 6.85 -14.79 -9.81
C GLU A 300 6.82 -16.32 -9.99
N ARG A 301 7.37 -16.84 -11.10
CA ARG A 301 7.48 -18.29 -11.34
C ARG A 301 8.26 -19.01 -10.25
N MET A 302 9.39 -18.42 -9.81
CA MET A 302 10.19 -18.98 -8.72
C MET A 302 9.44 -18.96 -7.38
N ASP A 303 8.66 -17.92 -7.07
CA ASP A 303 7.84 -17.86 -5.84
C ASP A 303 6.67 -18.85 -5.87
N GLU A 304 6.10 -19.12 -7.06
CA GLU A 304 5.08 -20.16 -7.24
C GLU A 304 5.63 -21.57 -7.03
N MET A 305 6.80 -21.88 -7.60
CA MET A 305 7.47 -23.18 -7.44
C MET A 305 8.05 -23.36 -6.03
N PHE A 306 8.65 -22.30 -5.48
CA PHE A 306 9.43 -22.29 -4.23
C PHE A 306 8.98 -21.15 -3.31
N PRO A 307 7.85 -21.31 -2.61
CA PRO A 307 7.23 -20.22 -1.88
C PRO A 307 8.05 -19.77 -0.67
N ASP A 308 8.43 -18.48 -0.67
CA ASP A 308 9.20 -17.83 0.39
C ASP A 308 10.61 -18.44 0.66
N GLU A 309 11.14 -19.26 -0.26
CA GLU A 309 12.50 -19.82 -0.15
C GLU A 309 13.55 -18.73 -0.45
N VAL A 310 14.57 -18.63 0.43
CA VAL A 310 15.65 -17.65 0.30
C VAL A 310 16.97 -18.31 0.69
N ASP A 311 17.98 -18.16 -0.16
CA ASP A 311 19.33 -18.67 0.12
C ASP A 311 20.01 -17.86 1.23
N THR A 312 20.72 -18.58 2.12
CA THR A 312 21.57 -17.95 3.13
C THR A 312 22.80 -17.35 2.48
N PRO A 313 23.19 -16.10 2.82
CA PRO A 313 24.40 -15.53 2.26
C PRO A 313 25.61 -16.16 2.94
N ARG A 314 26.73 -16.24 2.22
CA ARG A 314 28.01 -16.68 2.81
C ARG A 314 28.74 -15.54 3.49
N ASP A 315 28.59 -14.33 2.97
CA ASP A 315 29.38 -13.16 3.39
C ASP A 315 28.90 -12.58 4.73
N VAL A 316 27.58 -12.65 4.99
CA VAL A 316 26.97 -12.09 6.20
C VAL A 316 26.44 -13.22 7.09
N PRO A 317 26.79 -13.26 8.39
CA PRO A 317 26.23 -14.24 9.33
C PRO A 317 24.69 -14.21 9.33
N ALA A 318 24.09 -15.40 9.30
CA ALA A 318 22.63 -15.54 9.18
C ALA A 318 21.88 -14.93 10.37
N ARG A 319 22.46 -14.96 11.58
CA ARG A 319 21.87 -14.30 12.76
C ARG A 319 21.71 -12.79 12.56
N VAL A 320 22.68 -12.14 11.92
CA VAL A 320 22.68 -10.68 11.70
C VAL A 320 21.68 -10.34 10.60
N ARG A 321 21.70 -11.07 9.47
CA ARG A 321 20.75 -10.85 8.38
C ARG A 321 19.30 -11.07 8.82
N PHE A 322 19.06 -12.06 9.67
CA PHE A 322 17.72 -12.44 10.13
C PHE A 322 17.42 -12.05 11.58
N GLN A 323 18.11 -11.04 12.14
CA GLN A 323 17.98 -10.62 13.54
C GLN A 323 16.54 -10.30 13.96
N LYS A 324 15.75 -9.69 13.06
CA LYS A 324 14.35 -9.30 13.31
C LYS A 324 13.35 -10.46 13.16
N TYR A 325 13.82 -11.65 12.82
CA TYR A 325 12.97 -12.81 12.62
C TYR A 325 12.95 -13.69 13.86
N ARG A 326 11.83 -14.38 14.08
CA ARG A 326 11.68 -15.41 15.11
C ARG A 326 11.09 -16.69 14.53
N GLY A 327 11.42 -17.81 15.16
CA GLY A 327 10.76 -19.09 14.88
C GLY A 327 9.39 -19.15 15.56
N LEU A 328 8.39 -19.70 14.87
CA LEU A 328 7.09 -20.03 15.46
C LEU A 328 6.88 -21.53 15.34
N LYS A 329 6.43 -22.17 16.42
CA LYS A 329 6.04 -23.58 16.42
C LYS A 329 4.85 -23.84 15.48
N SER A 330 3.86 -22.97 15.53
CA SER A 330 2.71 -23.04 14.62
C SER A 330 2.22 -21.64 14.27
N PHE A 331 2.11 -21.38 12.98
CA PHE A 331 1.63 -20.08 12.49
C PHE A 331 0.20 -19.78 12.97
N ARG A 332 -0.64 -20.80 13.19
CA ARG A 332 -2.03 -20.61 13.62
C ARG A 332 -2.15 -20.42 15.12
N THR A 333 -1.49 -21.24 15.94
CA THR A 333 -1.73 -21.29 17.39
C THR A 333 -0.76 -20.45 18.23
N SER A 334 0.48 -20.23 17.78
CA SER A 334 1.46 -19.46 18.55
C SER A 334 1.06 -17.98 18.63
N PRO A 335 0.90 -17.36 19.81
CA PRO A 335 0.45 -15.97 19.91
C PRO A 335 1.46 -14.99 19.29
N TRP A 336 0.97 -13.85 18.82
CA TRP A 336 1.79 -12.71 18.39
C TRP A 336 1.09 -11.44 18.85
N ASP A 337 1.80 -10.58 19.58
CA ASP A 337 1.21 -9.36 20.12
C ASP A 337 1.08 -8.26 19.04
N PRO A 338 -0.14 -7.73 18.78
CA PRO A 338 -0.36 -6.62 17.85
C PRO A 338 0.32 -5.31 18.22
N LYS A 339 0.79 -5.12 19.46
CA LYS A 339 1.47 -3.88 19.89
C LYS A 339 2.98 -4.03 20.03
N GLU A 340 3.54 -5.17 19.62
CA GLU A 340 4.98 -5.40 19.64
C GLU A 340 5.68 -4.77 18.43
N ASN A 341 6.81 -4.09 18.67
CA ASN A 341 7.71 -3.52 17.65
C ASN A 341 7.00 -2.61 16.64
N LEU A 342 6.13 -1.72 17.11
CA LEU A 342 5.41 -0.78 16.26
C LEU A 342 6.36 0.27 15.65
N PRO A 343 6.21 0.60 14.36
CA PRO A 343 6.98 1.67 13.74
C PRO A 343 6.46 3.05 14.22
N ARG A 344 7.27 4.09 14.10
CA ARG A 344 6.88 5.47 14.42
C ARG A 344 5.61 5.91 13.68
N ASP A 345 5.40 5.43 12.45
CA ASP A 345 4.21 5.72 11.65
C ASP A 345 2.90 5.29 12.33
N TYR A 346 2.92 4.27 13.19
CA TYR A 346 1.74 3.83 13.94
C TYR A 346 1.32 4.80 15.05
N ALA A 347 2.20 5.72 15.47
CA ALA A 347 1.83 6.78 16.41
C ALA A 347 1.08 7.95 15.73
N ARG A 348 1.18 8.08 14.40
CA ARG A 348 0.54 9.14 13.61
C ARG A 348 -0.91 8.82 13.23
N ILE A 349 -1.31 7.55 13.33
CA ILE A 349 -2.62 7.07 12.89
C ILE A 349 -3.65 7.09 14.02
N PHE A 350 -4.92 7.14 13.64
CA PHE A 350 -6.04 6.98 14.56
C PHE A 350 -6.50 5.52 14.59
N GLN A 351 -6.75 5.03 15.81
CA GLN A 351 -7.29 3.71 16.08
C GLN A 351 -8.67 3.82 16.71
N PHE A 352 -9.61 2.99 16.25
CA PHE A 352 -10.91 2.83 16.89
C PHE A 352 -10.82 1.76 17.98
N GLN A 353 -11.51 1.97 19.10
CA GLN A 353 -11.69 0.90 20.11
C GLN A 353 -12.54 -0.25 19.55
N ASP A 354 -13.65 0.08 18.90
CA ASP A 354 -14.48 -0.87 18.15
C ASP A 354 -15.03 -0.19 16.89
N PHE A 355 -14.46 -0.55 15.75
CA PHE A 355 -14.83 0.00 14.45
C PHE A 355 -16.27 -0.36 14.06
N SER A 356 -16.71 -1.59 14.34
CA SER A 356 -18.04 -2.06 13.94
C SER A 356 -19.16 -1.37 14.71
N ARG A 357 -18.96 -1.12 16.00
CA ARG A 357 -19.91 -0.38 16.84
C ARG A 357 -19.99 1.08 16.45
N THR A 358 -18.84 1.74 16.27
CA THR A 358 -18.76 3.14 15.84
C THR A 358 -19.49 3.35 14.52
N ARG A 359 -19.21 2.50 13.53
CA ARG A 359 -19.87 2.52 12.23
C ARG A 359 -21.40 2.35 12.33
N LYS A 360 -21.89 1.40 13.14
CA LYS A 360 -23.33 1.16 13.30
C LYS A 360 -24.04 2.34 13.97
N ASN A 361 -23.40 2.96 14.96
CA ASN A 361 -23.94 4.13 15.63
C ASN A 361 -24.03 5.32 14.69
N LEU A 362 -22.95 5.59 13.93
CA LEU A 362 -22.89 6.67 12.96
C LEU A 362 -23.96 6.53 11.88
N PHE A 363 -24.14 5.34 11.30
CA PHE A 363 -25.21 5.11 10.33
C PHE A 363 -26.61 5.25 10.94
N ARG A 364 -26.80 4.86 12.20
CA ARG A 364 -28.08 5.05 12.89
C ARG A 364 -28.36 6.52 13.16
N GLN A 365 -27.34 7.34 13.45
CA GLN A 365 -27.49 8.78 13.64
C GLN A 365 -27.93 9.42 12.33
N ILE A 366 -27.24 9.15 11.22
CA ILE A 366 -27.60 9.67 9.90
C ILE A 366 -29.03 9.31 9.49
N GLU A 367 -29.49 8.09 9.80
CA GLU A 367 -30.85 7.65 9.46
C GLU A 367 -31.96 8.22 10.37
N LYS A 368 -31.63 8.60 11.62
CA LYS A 368 -32.64 9.02 12.62
C LYS A 368 -32.65 10.52 12.91
N GLU A 369 -31.48 11.15 12.90
CA GLU A 369 -31.33 12.56 13.18
C GLU A 369 -31.63 13.31 11.88
N GLU A 370 -32.83 13.89 11.80
CA GLU A 370 -33.12 14.94 10.82
C GLU A 370 -32.23 16.13 11.16
N THR A 371 -31.03 16.11 10.59
CA THR A 371 -30.03 17.15 10.81
C THR A 371 -30.54 18.43 10.15
N GLU A 372 -30.45 19.56 10.83
CA GLU A 372 -30.73 20.86 10.23
C GLU A 372 -29.70 21.11 9.13
N GLY A 373 -30.14 21.10 7.87
CA GLY A 373 -29.23 21.10 6.72
C GLY A 373 -29.92 21.33 5.38
N ALA A 374 -29.14 21.44 4.31
CA ALA A 374 -29.67 21.57 2.96
C ALA A 374 -30.24 20.23 2.51
N SER A 375 -31.55 20.22 2.21
CA SER A 375 -32.29 18.99 1.90
C SER A 375 -32.01 18.50 0.47
N VAL A 376 -32.25 17.21 0.23
CA VAL A 376 -32.07 16.57 -1.07
C VAL A 376 -32.97 17.22 -2.13
N GLY A 377 -32.40 17.53 -3.29
CA GLY A 377 -33.10 18.15 -4.42
C GLY A 377 -33.07 19.68 -4.43
N TRP A 378 -32.53 20.33 -3.40
CA TRP A 378 -32.34 21.78 -3.41
C TRP A 378 -31.16 22.16 -4.30
N TYR A 379 -31.32 23.26 -5.03
CA TYR A 379 -30.23 23.92 -5.74
C TYR A 379 -29.51 24.84 -4.75
N VAL A 380 -28.23 24.54 -4.49
CA VAL A 380 -27.43 25.24 -3.48
C VAL A 380 -26.11 25.70 -4.06
N THR A 381 -25.56 26.77 -3.50
CA THR A 381 -24.19 27.23 -3.74
C THR A 381 -23.34 26.99 -2.50
N LEU A 382 -22.31 26.17 -2.65
CA LEU A 382 -21.34 25.82 -1.60
C LEU A 382 -20.15 26.77 -1.66
N HIS A 383 -19.77 27.35 -0.53
CA HIS A 383 -18.57 28.18 -0.41
C HIS A 383 -17.47 27.38 0.29
N VAL A 384 -16.55 26.81 -0.49
CA VAL A 384 -15.45 25.96 0.01
C VAL A 384 -14.19 26.82 0.17
N CYS A 385 -13.55 26.74 1.34
CA CYS A 385 -12.38 27.56 1.67
C CYS A 385 -11.08 26.86 1.28
N ASN A 386 -10.03 27.66 1.05
CA ASN A 386 -8.66 27.22 0.84
C ASN A 386 -8.49 26.23 -0.33
N VAL A 387 -9.21 26.46 -1.42
CA VAL A 387 -9.15 25.61 -2.62
C VAL A 387 -8.12 26.19 -3.60
N PRO A 388 -7.26 25.36 -4.21
CA PRO A 388 -6.30 25.84 -5.21
C PRO A 388 -6.97 26.16 -6.56
N VAL A 389 -6.40 27.12 -7.31
CA VAL A 389 -6.90 27.54 -8.64
C VAL A 389 -6.95 26.39 -9.65
N SER A 390 -6.07 25.39 -9.51
CA SER A 390 -6.01 24.21 -10.39
C SER A 390 -7.33 23.44 -10.47
N VAL A 391 -8.15 23.49 -9.42
CA VAL A 391 -9.50 22.89 -9.43
C VAL A 391 -10.39 23.60 -10.45
N MET A 392 -10.36 24.93 -10.49
CA MET A 392 -11.16 25.71 -11.41
C MET A 392 -10.68 25.57 -12.86
N GLU A 393 -9.36 25.47 -13.08
CA GLU A 393 -8.78 25.20 -14.39
C GLU A 393 -9.26 23.84 -14.93
N SER A 394 -9.19 22.80 -14.10
CA SER A 394 -9.68 21.46 -14.47
C SER A 394 -11.17 21.46 -14.84
N PHE A 395 -11.98 22.26 -14.14
CA PHE A 395 -13.40 22.41 -14.43
C PHE A 395 -13.65 23.14 -15.76
N LYS A 396 -12.86 24.19 -16.07
CA LYS A 396 -12.91 24.91 -17.36
C LYS A 396 -12.51 24.04 -18.55
N GLU A 397 -11.60 23.08 -18.34
CA GLU A 397 -11.24 22.06 -19.33
C GLU A 397 -12.39 21.07 -19.62
N GLY A 398 -13.48 21.13 -18.85
CA GLY A 398 -14.67 20.29 -19.03
C GLY A 398 -14.70 19.04 -18.16
N LYS A 399 -13.80 18.93 -17.16
CA LYS A 399 -13.83 17.82 -16.20
C LYS A 399 -14.97 18.02 -15.19
N PRO A 400 -15.75 16.96 -14.88
CA PRO A 400 -16.85 17.08 -13.95
C PRO A 400 -16.32 17.23 -12.52
N LEU A 401 -16.76 18.29 -11.84
CA LEU A 401 -16.45 18.51 -10.44
C LEU A 401 -17.54 17.87 -9.56
N VAL A 402 -17.16 16.85 -8.79
CA VAL A 402 -18.04 16.15 -7.85
C VAL A 402 -17.53 16.40 -6.43
N LEU A 403 -18.43 16.85 -5.57
CA LEU A 403 -18.17 17.07 -4.15
C LEU A 403 -19.00 16.10 -3.33
N PHE A 404 -18.44 15.62 -2.23
CA PHE A 404 -19.22 14.86 -1.26
C PHE A 404 -18.84 15.23 0.17
N SER A 405 -19.84 15.21 1.05
CA SER A 405 -19.66 15.43 2.48
C SER A 405 -19.06 14.17 3.13
N LEU A 406 -18.03 14.39 3.93
CA LEU A 406 -17.35 13.36 4.70
C LEU A 406 -18.13 13.03 5.96
N LEU A 407 -18.11 11.75 6.33
CA LEU A 407 -18.67 11.32 7.60
C LEU A 407 -17.68 11.64 8.73
N PRO A 408 -18.17 11.73 9.98
CA PRO A 408 -17.31 11.97 11.13
C PRO A 408 -16.12 11.02 11.18
N HIS A 409 -14.92 11.60 11.31
CA HIS A 409 -13.64 10.89 11.35
C HIS A 409 -13.13 10.32 10.01
N GLU A 410 -13.75 10.61 8.85
CA GLU A 410 -13.25 10.14 7.55
C GLU A 410 -12.00 10.88 7.03
N GLN A 411 -11.65 12.08 7.55
CA GLN A 411 -10.38 12.73 7.17
C GLN A 411 -9.15 12.11 7.88
N LYS A 412 -9.37 11.38 8.98
CA LYS A 412 -8.30 10.86 9.82
C LYS A 412 -7.59 9.69 9.14
N MET A 413 -6.27 9.60 9.29
CA MET A 413 -5.46 8.50 8.77
C MET A 413 -5.58 7.24 9.63
N SER A 414 -5.70 6.09 8.98
CA SER A 414 -5.60 4.78 9.64
C SER A 414 -5.06 3.71 8.69
N VAL A 415 -5.08 2.46 9.12
CA VAL A 415 -4.69 1.30 8.31
C VAL A 415 -5.94 0.67 7.71
N LEU A 416 -6.09 0.79 6.40
CA LEU A 416 -7.21 0.22 5.66
C LEU A 416 -6.85 -1.17 5.15
N ASN A 417 -7.81 -2.09 5.28
CA ASN A 417 -7.74 -3.45 4.75
C ASN A 417 -8.78 -3.62 3.65
N PHE A 418 -8.33 -3.92 2.43
CA PHE A 418 -9.17 -4.13 1.26
C PHE A 418 -9.17 -5.60 0.86
N LEU A 419 -10.34 -6.17 0.58
CA LEU A 419 -10.46 -7.50 -0.01
C LEU A 419 -10.55 -7.35 -1.52
N VAL A 420 -9.53 -7.82 -2.25
CA VAL A 420 -9.41 -7.66 -3.70
C VAL A 420 -9.16 -8.98 -4.40
N ARG A 421 -9.60 -9.06 -5.66
CA ARG A 421 -9.28 -10.15 -6.58
C ARG A 421 -8.64 -9.55 -7.84
N ARG A 422 -7.62 -10.22 -8.35
CA ARG A 422 -6.96 -9.82 -9.60
C ARG A 422 -7.95 -9.88 -10.76
N HIS A 423 -7.90 -8.87 -11.63
CA HIS A 423 -8.78 -8.78 -12.78
C HIS A 423 -8.24 -9.70 -13.90
N PRO A 424 -9.06 -10.57 -14.51
CA PRO A 424 -8.58 -11.56 -15.48
C PRO A 424 -7.94 -10.98 -16.75
N SER A 425 -8.16 -9.69 -17.05
CA SER A 425 -7.58 -9.05 -18.23
C SER A 425 -6.11 -8.67 -18.08
N ASN A 426 -5.55 -8.67 -16.85
CA ASN A 426 -4.16 -8.30 -16.63
C ASN A 426 -3.35 -9.49 -16.05
N SER A 427 -2.42 -10.00 -16.86
CA SER A 427 -1.49 -11.08 -16.54
C SER A 427 -0.11 -10.60 -16.09
N GLU A 428 0.11 -9.29 -15.92
CA GLU A 428 1.39 -8.76 -15.43
C GLU A 428 1.63 -9.05 -13.94
N PRO A 429 2.82 -9.53 -13.55
CA PRO A 429 3.18 -9.73 -12.16
C PRO A 429 3.16 -8.38 -11.41
N VAL A 430 2.43 -8.33 -10.31
CA VAL A 430 2.42 -7.18 -9.39
C VAL A 430 3.05 -7.61 -8.07
N ARG A 431 4.17 -6.96 -7.72
CA ARG A 431 4.91 -7.26 -6.49
C ARG A 431 4.35 -6.45 -5.32
N ALA A 432 4.39 -7.03 -4.12
CA ALA A 432 4.05 -6.31 -2.89
C ALA A 432 4.98 -5.11 -2.70
N LYS A 433 4.44 -4.00 -2.20
CA LYS A 433 5.09 -2.69 -2.02
C LYS A 433 5.40 -1.91 -3.31
N GLU A 434 4.98 -2.39 -4.48
CA GLU A 434 4.92 -1.52 -5.66
C GLU A 434 3.85 -0.45 -5.46
N GLU A 435 4.04 0.71 -6.06
CA GLU A 435 3.07 1.79 -5.95
C GLU A 435 1.87 1.53 -6.87
N LEU A 436 0.67 1.67 -6.32
CA LEU A 436 -0.58 1.43 -7.01
C LEU A 436 -1.53 2.61 -6.78
N ILE A 437 -2.39 2.85 -7.77
CA ILE A 437 -3.45 3.85 -7.70
C ILE A 437 -4.71 3.20 -7.14
N PHE A 438 -5.19 3.72 -6.03
CA PHE A 438 -6.40 3.27 -5.36
C PHE A 438 -7.57 4.17 -5.69
N HIS A 439 -8.67 3.57 -6.14
CA HIS A 439 -9.97 4.22 -6.13
C HIS A 439 -10.78 3.57 -5.02
N CYS A 440 -10.92 4.24 -3.88
CA CYS A 440 -11.69 3.76 -2.73
C CYS A 440 -12.96 4.60 -2.56
N GLY A 441 -14.10 4.07 -3.01
CA GLY A 441 -15.33 4.85 -3.08
C GLY A 441 -15.15 6.06 -3.99
N PHE A 442 -15.18 7.26 -3.42
CA PHE A 442 -14.96 8.52 -4.15
C PHE A 442 -13.53 9.07 -4.00
N ARG A 443 -12.71 8.50 -3.11
CA ARG A 443 -11.32 8.93 -2.91
C ARG A 443 -10.40 8.27 -3.94
N ARG A 444 -9.43 9.03 -4.45
CA ARG A 444 -8.35 8.57 -5.33
C ARG A 444 -7.03 8.92 -4.68
N PHE A 445 -6.08 7.99 -4.63
CA PHE A 445 -4.75 8.22 -4.07
C PHE A 445 -3.76 7.18 -4.57
N ARG A 446 -2.47 7.45 -4.46
CA ARG A 446 -1.39 6.49 -4.69
C ARG A 446 -0.86 5.97 -3.36
N ALA A 447 -0.53 4.68 -3.31
CA ALA A 447 0.13 4.10 -2.15
C ALA A 447 0.79 2.75 -2.47
N SER A 448 1.71 2.31 -1.61
CA SER A 448 2.40 1.02 -1.71
C SER A 448 1.81 -0.01 -0.73
N PRO A 449 0.94 -0.94 -1.20
CA PRO A 449 0.29 -1.88 -0.31
C PRO A 449 1.14 -3.10 0.07
N LEU A 450 0.73 -3.74 1.16
CA LEU A 450 1.11 -5.12 1.46
C LEU A 450 -0.01 -6.08 1.05
N PHE A 451 0.37 -7.18 0.40
CA PHE A 451 -0.55 -8.26 0.07
C PHE A 451 -0.49 -9.35 1.13
N SER A 452 -1.65 -9.78 1.62
CA SER A 452 -1.77 -10.81 2.63
C SER A 452 -2.87 -11.81 2.31
N GLN A 453 -2.77 -13.01 2.87
CA GLN A 453 -3.80 -14.03 2.72
C GLN A 453 -5.10 -13.63 3.45
N HIS A 454 -6.24 -13.92 2.82
CA HIS A 454 -7.54 -13.80 3.47
C HIS A 454 -7.83 -15.03 4.32
N THR A 455 -7.43 -14.98 5.59
CA THR A 455 -7.66 -16.04 6.60
C THR A 455 -8.44 -15.48 7.79
N SER A 456 -9.08 -16.36 8.57
CA SER A 456 -9.84 -15.98 9.77
C SER A 456 -9.02 -15.91 11.06
N GLY A 457 -7.74 -16.30 11.03
CA GLY A 457 -6.85 -16.18 12.19
C GLY A 457 -6.24 -14.79 12.31
N ASP A 458 -5.61 -14.47 13.43
CA ASP A 458 -5.10 -13.12 13.72
C ASP A 458 -3.83 -12.76 12.91
N LYS A 459 -3.09 -13.79 12.49
CA LYS A 459 -1.87 -13.66 11.69
C LYS A 459 -2.14 -14.00 10.25
N HIS A 460 -1.68 -13.15 9.36
CA HIS A 460 -1.85 -13.29 7.92
C HIS A 460 -0.49 -13.38 7.24
N LYS A 461 -0.28 -14.43 6.42
CA LYS A 461 0.94 -14.58 5.64
C LYS A 461 1.00 -13.47 4.59
N LEU A 462 2.11 -12.76 4.51
CA LEU A 462 2.42 -11.87 3.39
C LEU A 462 2.56 -12.70 2.11
N GLU A 463 1.96 -12.26 1.02
CA GLU A 463 2.25 -12.76 -0.32
C GLU A 463 3.17 -11.76 -1.02
N ARG A 464 4.21 -12.27 -1.72
CA ARG A 464 5.18 -11.41 -2.43
C ARG A 464 4.61 -10.88 -3.73
N PHE A 465 3.74 -11.66 -4.37
CA PHE A 465 3.07 -11.33 -5.62
C PHE A 465 1.56 -11.47 -5.50
N MET A 466 0.83 -10.78 -6.37
CA MET A 466 -0.62 -10.87 -6.44
C MET A 466 -1.06 -12.15 -7.19
N ARG A 467 -1.60 -13.13 -6.45
CA ARG A 467 -2.10 -14.38 -7.04
C ARG A 467 -3.30 -14.15 -7.96
N LEU A 468 -3.37 -14.91 -9.06
CA LEU A 468 -4.45 -14.85 -10.06
C LEU A 468 -5.78 -15.43 -9.55
N ASP A 469 -5.73 -16.55 -8.82
CA ASP A 469 -6.94 -17.33 -8.53
C ASP A 469 -7.59 -17.03 -7.18
N ALA A 470 -6.85 -16.43 -6.25
CA ALA A 470 -7.27 -16.21 -4.88
C ALA A 470 -7.64 -14.75 -4.61
N ALA A 471 -8.57 -14.53 -3.68
CA ALA A 471 -8.76 -13.20 -3.11
C ALA A 471 -7.63 -12.91 -2.09
N LEU A 472 -7.09 -11.69 -2.15
CA LEU A 472 -6.05 -11.22 -1.26
C LEU A 472 -6.57 -10.04 -0.44
N VAL A 473 -5.96 -9.84 0.73
CA VAL A 473 -6.17 -8.63 1.53
C VAL A 473 -5.00 -7.69 1.33
N VAL A 474 -5.30 -6.49 0.84
CA VAL A 474 -4.37 -5.39 0.64
C VAL A 474 -4.44 -4.48 1.86
N THR A 475 -3.30 -4.26 2.51
CA THR A 475 -3.19 -3.40 3.70
C THR A 475 -2.33 -2.18 3.39
N VAL A 476 -2.82 -0.98 3.71
CA VAL A 476 -2.14 0.30 3.42
C VAL A 476 -2.56 1.40 4.40
N TYR A 477 -1.74 2.43 4.57
CA TYR A 477 -2.16 3.67 5.25
C TYR A 477 -3.00 4.52 4.29
N ALA A 478 -4.18 4.92 4.73
CA ALA A 478 -5.06 5.81 3.98
C ALA A 478 -6.10 6.48 4.91
N PRO A 479 -6.77 7.55 4.46
CA PRO A 479 -7.87 8.15 5.19
C PRO A 479 -9.00 7.15 5.43
N ILE A 480 -9.54 7.16 6.64
CA ILE A 480 -10.62 6.28 7.07
C ILE A 480 -11.82 6.46 6.15
N THR A 481 -12.40 5.36 5.69
CA THR A 481 -13.64 5.37 4.91
C THR A 481 -14.55 4.31 5.48
N PHE A 482 -15.83 4.61 5.70
CA PHE A 482 -16.74 3.61 6.27
C PHE A 482 -17.26 2.63 5.19
N PRO A 483 -17.13 1.30 5.38
CA PRO A 483 -17.70 0.30 4.48
C PRO A 483 -19.24 0.33 4.49
N PRO A 484 -19.91 -0.04 3.38
CA PRO A 484 -19.35 -0.68 2.18
C PRO A 484 -18.82 0.35 1.17
N ALA A 485 -17.57 0.20 0.75
CA ALA A 485 -16.95 0.98 -0.32
C ALA A 485 -16.34 0.03 -1.36
N SER A 486 -16.63 0.24 -2.65
CA SER A 486 -15.98 -0.50 -3.73
C SER A 486 -14.57 0.02 -3.94
N VAL A 487 -13.66 -0.89 -4.28
CA VAL A 487 -12.24 -0.56 -4.43
C VAL A 487 -11.74 -1.08 -5.77
N LEU A 488 -11.04 -0.22 -6.51
CA LEU A 488 -10.33 -0.56 -7.73
C LEU A 488 -8.86 -0.22 -7.57
N LEU A 489 -7.98 -1.09 -8.05
CA LEU A 489 -6.55 -0.84 -8.06
C LEU A 489 -6.10 -0.74 -9.52
N PHE A 490 -5.32 0.29 -9.79
CA PHE A 490 -4.70 0.52 -11.09
C PHE A 490 -3.18 0.59 -10.96
N LYS A 491 -2.49 0.16 -12.00
CA LYS A 491 -1.06 0.39 -12.19
C LYS A 491 -0.88 1.40 -13.31
N GLN A 492 0.00 2.38 -13.10
CA GLN A 492 0.36 3.35 -14.12
C GLN A 492 1.45 2.75 -15.02
N GLN A 493 1.23 2.75 -16.33
CA GLN A 493 2.25 2.43 -17.33
C GLN A 493 3.17 3.65 -17.58
N SER A 494 4.32 3.46 -18.23
CA SER A 494 5.23 4.53 -18.65
C SER A 494 4.54 5.59 -19.52
N ASN A 495 3.58 5.19 -20.35
CA ASN A 495 2.76 6.08 -21.17
C ASN A 495 1.70 6.87 -20.38
N GLY A 496 1.60 6.75 -19.05
CA GLY A 496 0.55 7.41 -18.27
C GLY A 496 -0.86 6.81 -18.43
N MET A 497 -0.97 5.64 -19.07
CA MET A 497 -2.21 4.85 -19.08
C MET A 497 -2.37 4.10 -17.76
N HIS A 498 -3.62 3.96 -17.30
CA HIS A 498 -3.94 3.22 -16.07
C HIS A 498 -4.54 1.86 -16.40
N ASP A 499 -3.84 0.79 -16.02
CA ASP A 499 -4.31 -0.57 -16.19
C ASP A 499 -5.02 -1.09 -14.96
N LEU A 500 -6.21 -1.64 -15.16
CA LEU A 500 -6.98 -2.25 -14.08
C LEU A 500 -6.34 -3.58 -13.67
N ILE A 501 -5.71 -3.60 -12.50
CA ILE A 501 -5.06 -4.81 -11.95
C ILE A 501 -6.02 -5.63 -11.09
N ALA A 502 -6.87 -4.97 -10.29
CA ALA A 502 -7.70 -5.66 -9.31
C ALA A 502 -9.00 -4.92 -9.01
N THR A 503 -10.00 -5.71 -8.65
CA THR A 503 -11.32 -5.23 -8.24
C THR A 503 -11.67 -5.82 -6.88
N GLY A 504 -12.34 -5.05 -6.03
CA GLY A 504 -12.61 -5.48 -4.67
C GLY A 504 -13.51 -4.53 -3.88
N SER A 505 -13.44 -4.69 -2.57
CA SER A 505 -14.20 -3.89 -1.61
C SER A 505 -13.40 -3.66 -0.34
N LEU A 506 -13.71 -2.58 0.37
CA LEU A 506 -13.16 -2.31 1.69
C LEU A 506 -13.70 -3.33 2.71
N LEU A 507 -12.78 -4.03 3.37
CA LEU A 507 -13.08 -5.05 4.37
C LEU A 507 -13.29 -4.40 5.74
N SER A 508 -12.23 -3.82 6.29
CA SER A 508 -12.22 -3.19 7.61
C SER A 508 -11.10 -2.17 7.73
N VAL A 509 -11.15 -1.36 8.79
CA VAL A 509 -10.17 -0.31 9.08
C VAL A 509 -9.58 -0.61 10.46
N ASP A 510 -8.59 -1.50 10.47
CA ASP A 510 -8.03 -2.06 11.71
C ASP A 510 -6.48 -2.11 11.59
N PRO A 511 -5.74 -1.34 12.42
CA PRO A 511 -4.28 -1.37 12.45
C PRO A 511 -3.69 -2.61 13.15
N ASP A 512 -4.50 -3.29 13.96
CA ASP A 512 -4.10 -4.46 14.74
C ASP A 512 -3.96 -5.74 13.89
N ARG A 513 -4.45 -5.73 12.64
CA ARG A 513 -4.33 -6.87 11.72
C ARG A 513 -2.85 -7.17 11.43
N ILE A 514 -2.37 -8.34 11.83
CA ILE A 514 -0.94 -8.67 11.76
C ILE A 514 -0.60 -9.32 10.41
N VAL A 515 0.22 -8.62 9.62
CA VAL A 515 0.83 -9.18 8.40
C VAL A 515 2.23 -9.68 8.72
N ILE A 516 2.49 -10.96 8.45
CA ILE A 516 3.75 -11.64 8.75
C ILE A 516 4.42 -12.09 7.46
N LYS A 517 5.65 -11.63 7.25
CA LYS A 517 6.55 -12.17 6.22
C LYS A 517 7.17 -13.47 6.73
N ARG A 518 6.92 -14.55 6.01
CA ARG A 518 7.62 -15.83 6.18
C ARG A 518 8.90 -15.81 5.35
N LEU A 519 9.93 -16.49 5.85
CA LEU A 519 11.17 -16.77 5.15
C LEU A 519 11.52 -18.24 5.41
N VAL A 520 11.88 -18.96 4.35
CA VAL A 520 12.22 -20.38 4.42
C VAL A 520 13.67 -20.57 4.04
N LEU A 521 14.48 -21.06 4.98
CA LEU A 521 15.86 -21.45 4.72
C LEU A 521 15.90 -22.93 4.33
N SER A 522 16.50 -23.24 3.19
CA SER A 522 16.64 -24.59 2.67
C SER A 522 17.96 -25.22 3.12
N GLY A 523 17.97 -26.53 3.30
CA GLY A 523 19.14 -27.30 3.69
C GLY A 523 19.05 -28.73 3.17
N HIS A 524 20.20 -29.28 2.79
CA HIS A 524 20.28 -30.62 2.19
C HIS A 524 20.75 -31.65 3.22
N PRO A 525 20.04 -32.78 3.42
CA PRO A 525 20.52 -33.87 4.26
C PRO A 525 21.70 -34.58 3.58
N PHE A 526 22.82 -34.71 4.27
CA PHE A 526 24.04 -35.35 3.74
C PHE A 526 24.22 -36.77 4.26
N LYS A 527 24.21 -36.96 5.58
CA LYS A 527 24.31 -38.29 6.22
C LYS A 527 23.01 -38.59 6.94
N ILE A 528 22.33 -39.67 6.56
CA ILE A 528 21.01 -40.02 7.09
C ILE A 528 21.12 -41.29 7.94
N PHE A 529 20.62 -41.20 9.16
CA PHE A 529 20.41 -42.31 10.09
C PHE A 529 18.91 -42.51 10.32
N ALA A 530 18.52 -43.51 11.12
CA ALA A 530 17.10 -43.86 11.31
C ALA A 530 16.22 -42.69 11.84
N LYS A 531 16.71 -41.90 12.79
CA LYS A 531 16.00 -40.72 13.38
C LYS A 531 16.86 -39.46 13.46
N MET A 532 18.05 -39.51 12.90
CA MET A 532 19.00 -38.39 12.91
C MET A 532 19.53 -38.17 11.51
N ALA A 533 19.77 -36.92 11.14
CA ALA A 533 20.42 -36.59 9.88
C ALA A 533 21.40 -35.44 10.08
N VAL A 534 22.52 -35.47 9.35
CA VAL A 534 23.45 -34.34 9.25
C VAL A 534 23.00 -33.48 8.07
N VAL A 535 22.70 -32.22 8.31
CA VAL A 535 22.24 -31.25 7.30
C VAL A 535 23.38 -30.29 6.97
N ARG A 536 23.53 -29.95 5.68
CA ARG A 536 24.50 -28.97 5.16
C ARG A 536 23.79 -27.90 4.32
N TYR A 537 24.51 -26.81 4.03
CA TYR A 537 24.07 -25.68 3.20
C TYR A 537 22.89 -24.85 3.72
N MET A 538 22.38 -25.14 4.92
CA MET A 538 21.41 -24.25 5.58
C MET A 538 22.09 -23.05 6.22
N PHE A 539 23.23 -23.27 6.89
CA PHE A 539 24.06 -22.24 7.52
C PHE A 539 25.53 -22.48 7.15
N PHE A 540 26.34 -21.44 7.26
CA PHE A 540 27.78 -21.49 7.00
C PHE A 540 28.63 -21.29 8.26
N ASN A 541 28.06 -20.73 9.33
CA ASN A 541 28.74 -20.50 10.61
C ASN A 541 28.20 -21.40 11.72
N ARG A 542 29.07 -21.83 12.63
CA ARG A 542 28.70 -22.58 13.85
C ARG A 542 27.75 -21.80 14.76
N GLU A 543 28.01 -20.51 14.94
CA GLU A 543 27.24 -19.64 15.84
C GLU A 543 25.80 -19.43 15.34
N ASP A 544 25.60 -19.35 14.02
CA ASP A 544 24.27 -19.25 13.42
C ASP A 544 23.41 -20.48 13.75
N VAL A 545 24.00 -21.69 13.70
CA VAL A 545 23.30 -22.93 14.07
C VAL A 545 22.87 -22.92 15.55
N MET A 546 23.70 -22.37 16.44
CA MET A 546 23.35 -22.25 17.86
C MET A 546 22.22 -21.25 18.08
N TRP A 547 22.26 -20.11 17.38
CA TRP A 547 21.22 -19.08 17.44
C TRP A 547 19.84 -19.62 17.02
N PHE A 548 19.80 -20.38 15.92
CA PHE A 548 18.56 -20.95 15.39
C PHE A 548 18.17 -22.32 15.98
N LYS A 549 18.92 -22.81 16.97
CA LYS A 549 18.66 -24.11 17.63
C LYS A 549 17.22 -24.28 18.17
N PRO A 550 16.58 -23.25 18.75
CA PRO A 550 15.20 -23.39 19.27
C PRO A 550 14.13 -23.54 18.19
N VAL A 551 14.45 -23.31 16.91
CA VAL A 551 13.47 -23.31 15.82
C VAL A 551 13.17 -24.73 15.34
N GLU A 552 11.89 -25.02 15.12
CA GLU A 552 11.46 -26.31 14.57
C GLU A 552 11.78 -26.41 13.07
N LEU A 553 12.35 -27.54 12.68
CA LEU A 553 12.62 -27.90 11.29
C LEU A 553 11.44 -28.68 10.72
N ARG A 554 11.13 -28.44 9.45
CA ARG A 554 10.18 -29.23 8.66
C ARG A 554 10.85 -29.74 7.41
N THR A 555 10.34 -30.80 6.80
CA THR A 555 10.81 -31.24 5.47
C THR A 555 9.72 -31.11 4.42
N LYS A 556 10.09 -31.10 3.13
CA LYS A 556 9.09 -31.06 2.03
C LYS A 556 8.16 -32.27 2.06
N TRP A 557 8.64 -33.41 2.56
CA TRP A 557 7.87 -34.64 2.74
C TRP A 557 7.11 -34.72 4.09
N GLY A 558 7.02 -33.60 4.83
CA GLY A 558 6.17 -33.48 6.01
C GLY A 558 6.76 -34.03 7.32
N ARG A 559 8.05 -34.35 7.36
CA ARG A 559 8.74 -34.71 8.62
C ARG A 559 8.98 -33.48 9.46
N ARG A 560 9.05 -33.67 10.78
CA ARG A 560 9.31 -32.59 11.76
C ARG A 560 10.52 -32.95 12.62
N GLY A 561 11.31 -31.95 12.95
CA GLY A 561 12.56 -32.15 13.69
C GLY A 561 13.08 -30.90 14.37
N HIS A 562 14.23 -31.05 15.03
CA HIS A 562 14.93 -29.96 15.70
C HIS A 562 16.45 -30.15 15.57
N ILE A 563 17.18 -29.05 15.72
CA ILE A 563 18.65 -29.06 15.71
C ILE A 563 19.16 -29.57 17.06
N LYS A 564 20.05 -30.56 17.04
CA LYS A 564 20.67 -31.13 18.24
C LYS A 564 21.97 -30.42 18.57
N GLU A 565 22.92 -30.46 17.64
CA GLU A 565 24.26 -29.88 17.82
C GLU A 565 24.88 -29.43 16.49
N PRO A 566 25.68 -28.34 16.47
CA PRO A 566 26.51 -27.98 15.34
C PRO A 566 27.77 -28.85 15.24
N LEU A 567 28.16 -29.19 14.02
CA LEU A 567 29.36 -29.94 13.69
C LEU A 567 30.35 -29.05 12.93
N GLY A 568 31.62 -29.07 13.38
CA GLY A 568 32.68 -28.29 12.76
C GLY A 568 32.44 -26.78 12.83
N THR A 569 33.08 -26.07 11.91
CA THR A 569 33.06 -24.60 11.77
C THR A 569 32.14 -24.14 10.64
N HIS A 570 31.98 -24.93 9.58
CA HIS A 570 31.26 -24.59 8.34
C HIS A 570 29.72 -24.73 8.40
N GLY A 571 29.12 -24.64 9.58
CA GLY A 571 27.64 -24.62 9.73
C GLY A 571 26.93 -25.97 9.47
N HIS A 572 27.66 -27.10 9.47
CA HIS A 572 27.03 -28.41 9.48
C HIS A 572 26.31 -28.65 10.81
N MET A 573 25.21 -29.40 10.80
CA MET A 573 24.44 -29.64 12.02
C MET A 573 23.82 -31.03 12.06
N LYS A 574 23.78 -31.64 13.25
CA LYS A 574 22.98 -32.85 13.51
C LYS A 574 21.56 -32.43 13.87
N CYS A 575 20.60 -32.98 13.15
CA CYS A 575 19.18 -32.76 13.38
C CYS A 575 18.52 -34.09 13.75
N GLN A 576 17.56 -34.03 14.68
CA GLN A 576 16.73 -35.15 15.06
C GLN A 576 15.34 -34.97 14.44
N PHE A 577 14.79 -36.03 13.85
CA PHE A 577 13.48 -36.03 13.21
C PHE A 577 12.58 -37.12 13.79
N ASP A 578 11.27 -36.97 13.57
CA ASP A 578 10.24 -37.93 13.96
C ASP A 578 10.37 -39.29 13.24
N GLY A 579 10.84 -39.29 12.00
CA GLY A 579 11.11 -40.48 11.20
C GLY A 579 12.37 -40.37 10.33
N GLN A 580 12.65 -41.42 9.57
CA GLN A 580 13.79 -41.46 8.65
C GLN A 580 13.55 -40.54 7.44
N LEU A 581 14.57 -39.74 7.09
CA LEU A 581 14.55 -38.86 5.92
C LEU A 581 14.92 -39.63 4.65
N LYS A 582 14.41 -39.17 3.50
CA LYS A 582 14.90 -39.61 2.19
C LYS A 582 16.10 -38.76 1.78
N SER A 583 16.99 -39.31 0.95
CA SER A 583 18.15 -38.55 0.44
C SER A 583 17.77 -37.37 -0.46
N GLN A 584 16.61 -37.43 -1.13
CA GLN A 584 16.06 -36.36 -1.97
C GLN A 584 15.19 -35.37 -1.18
N ASP A 585 15.03 -35.57 0.14
CA ASP A 585 14.23 -34.66 0.95
C ASP A 585 15.00 -33.36 1.20
N MET A 586 14.28 -32.25 1.37
CA MET A 586 14.86 -30.96 1.72
C MET A 586 14.39 -30.55 3.11
N VAL A 587 15.34 -30.20 3.96
CA VAL A 587 15.08 -29.68 5.29
C VAL A 587 14.87 -28.17 5.18
N LEU A 588 13.81 -27.68 5.80
CA LEU A 588 13.36 -26.30 5.73
C LEU A 588 13.23 -25.75 7.15
N LEU A 589 13.72 -24.53 7.35
CA LEU A 589 13.56 -23.78 8.60
C LEU A 589 12.72 -22.54 8.32
N ASN A 590 11.62 -22.37 9.07
CA ASN A 590 10.72 -21.23 8.88
C ASN A 590 10.99 -20.12 9.89
N LEU A 591 11.26 -18.93 9.37
CA LEU A 591 11.42 -17.71 10.11
C LEU A 591 10.28 -16.75 9.80
N TYR A 592 9.82 -16.01 10.81
CA TYR A 592 8.70 -15.09 10.69
C TYR A 592 9.08 -13.71 11.22
N LYS A 593 8.66 -12.66 10.52
CA LYS A 593 8.69 -11.30 11.03
C LYS A 593 7.42 -10.56 10.70
N ARG A 594 6.95 -9.70 11.60
CA ARG A 594 5.88 -8.76 11.30
C ARG A 594 6.38 -7.71 10.29
N VAL A 595 5.53 -7.36 9.34
CA VAL A 595 5.81 -6.31 8.36
C VAL A 595 4.67 -5.31 8.35
N PHE A 596 5.02 -4.04 8.23
CA PHE A 596 4.10 -2.92 8.19
C PHE A 596 4.11 -2.27 6.80
N PRO A 597 2.99 -1.68 6.35
CA PRO A 597 2.99 -0.88 5.12
C PRO A 597 3.94 0.32 5.26
N LYS A 598 4.37 0.88 4.13
CA LYS A 598 5.17 2.10 4.12
C LYS A 598 4.25 3.32 4.04
N TRP A 599 4.65 4.43 4.65
CA TRP A 599 3.95 5.71 4.51
C TRP A 599 4.27 6.34 3.15
N THR A 600 3.49 6.00 2.13
CA THR A 600 3.63 6.52 0.76
C THR A 600 2.30 7.02 0.23
N PHE A 601 1.42 7.50 1.11
CA PHE A 601 0.12 8.02 0.73
C PHE A 601 0.30 9.36 0.03
N ASP A 602 -0.15 9.44 -1.21
CA ASP A 602 -0.22 10.67 -1.98
C ASP A 602 -1.66 10.89 -2.49
N PRO A 603 -2.36 11.97 -2.07
CA PRO A 603 -3.66 12.34 -2.61
C PRO A 603 -3.65 12.60 -4.11
N HIS A 604 -2.53 13.06 -4.67
CA HIS A 604 -2.43 13.42 -6.07
C HIS A 604 -2.32 12.15 -6.93
N VAL A 605 -3.21 12.04 -7.91
CA VAL A 605 -3.17 10.98 -8.91
C VAL A 605 -3.07 11.65 -10.27
N PRO A 606 -2.03 11.35 -11.07
CA PRO A 606 -1.91 11.85 -12.43
C PRO A 606 -3.15 11.52 -13.26
N GLU A 607 -3.47 12.40 -14.19
CA GLU A 607 -4.60 12.18 -15.08
C GLU A 607 -4.24 11.11 -16.13
N PRO A 608 -5.06 10.06 -16.26
CA PRO A 608 -4.77 9.02 -17.22
C PRO A 608 -4.97 9.52 -18.65
N MET A 609 -4.07 9.10 -19.52
CA MET A 609 -4.36 9.14 -20.95
C MET A 609 -5.49 8.15 -21.30
N PRO A 610 -6.27 8.41 -22.37
CA PRO A 610 -7.29 7.48 -22.84
C PRO A 610 -6.70 6.08 -23.03
N TRP A 611 -7.31 5.08 -22.40
CA TRP A 611 -6.80 3.72 -22.47
C TRP A 611 -6.98 3.13 -23.87
N VAL A 612 -5.90 2.59 -24.43
CA VAL A 612 -5.88 1.90 -25.71
C VAL A 612 -5.44 0.45 -25.50
N ARG A 613 -6.00 -0.48 -26.28
CA ARG A 613 -5.53 -1.85 -26.26
C ARG A 613 -4.27 -1.96 -27.11
N ASN A 614 -3.14 -2.26 -26.50
CA ASN A 614 -1.93 -2.61 -27.25
C ASN A 614 -2.12 -4.00 -27.88
N GLU A 615 -2.01 -4.09 -29.20
CA GLU A 615 -2.09 -5.37 -29.94
C GLU A 615 -0.79 -6.19 -29.84
N SER A 616 0.26 -5.64 -29.20
CA SER A 616 1.61 -6.21 -29.12
C SER A 616 1.84 -7.22 -27.99
N THR A 617 0.85 -7.53 -27.14
CA THR A 617 0.98 -8.66 -26.20
C THR A 617 0.95 -9.97 -26.98
N LEU A 618 2.14 -10.42 -27.40
CA LEU A 618 2.40 -11.76 -27.88
C LEU A 618 1.79 -12.75 -26.90
N GLN A 619 0.98 -13.67 -27.42
CA GLN A 619 0.58 -14.85 -26.68
C GLN A 619 1.88 -15.60 -26.35
N LEU A 620 2.34 -15.52 -25.10
CA LEU A 620 3.38 -16.38 -24.57
C LEU A 620 2.85 -17.82 -24.67
N GLN A 621 3.13 -18.47 -25.80
CA GLN A 621 3.02 -19.92 -25.90
C GLN A 621 3.94 -20.51 -24.83
N GLU A 622 3.40 -21.45 -24.07
CA GLU A 622 4.11 -22.27 -23.10
C GLU A 622 5.30 -22.93 -23.82
N VAL A 623 6.49 -22.34 -23.69
CA VAL A 623 7.73 -23.03 -24.00
C VAL A 623 7.96 -23.97 -22.82
N GLU A 624 7.50 -25.20 -22.96
CA GLU A 624 8.00 -26.31 -22.15
C GLU A 624 9.53 -26.36 -22.36
N MET A 625 10.29 -26.05 -21.32
CA MET A 625 11.73 -26.35 -21.31
C MET A 625 11.89 -27.79 -20.83
N GLU A 626 12.49 -28.63 -21.68
CA GLU A 626 13.03 -29.94 -21.30
C GLU A 626 14.10 -29.83 -20.20
#